data_AF-A0AA46W2R6-F1
#
_entry.id   AF-A0AA46W2R6-F1
#
_cell.length_a   1.000
_cell.length_b   1.000
_cell.length_c   1.000
_cell.angle_alpha   90.00
_cell.angle_beta   90.00
_cell.angle_gamma   90.00
#
_symmetry.space_group_name_H-M   'P 1'
#
loop_
_entity.id
_entity.type
_entity.pdbx_description
1 polymer ?
#
loop_
_entity_poly.entity_id
_entity_poly.type
_entity_poly.pdbx_seq_one_letter_code
_entity_poly.pdbx_strand_id
1 'polypeptide(L)'
;MREQANVISMSIGFDFPGEVQKKVDNGWPADLATSQALETYRGNIRLFDALMGFFKAQSAFDAAPLVIAAAGNESRRSVNRQYKIAASIPAAADGVLSVAAVQPLGNQYRIADFSNSFALLSAPGVNILSAWLGGSLKAIDGTSMACPHVAGVAALWWQFLQQKNIPNRASSVAAHLTAHARSDCFMPGFDASDFGHGLVTCPH
;
A
#
# COMPACT_ATOMS: atom_id res chain seq x y z
N MET A 1 -27.36 1.79 -14.30
CA MET A 1 -26.03 1.93 -13.67
C MET A 1 -25.26 0.65 -13.94
N ARG A 2 -24.03 0.71 -14.47
CA ARG A 2 -23.13 -0.44 -14.39
C ARG A 2 -22.43 -0.34 -13.06
N GLU A 3 -22.62 -1.33 -12.19
CA GLU A 3 -21.93 -1.42 -10.89
C GLU A 3 -20.46 -1.76 -11.15
N GLN A 4 -19.62 -0.73 -11.32
CA GLN A 4 -18.18 -0.87 -11.47
C GLN A 4 -17.49 -0.29 -10.25
N ALA A 5 -16.49 -1.01 -9.72
CA ALA A 5 -15.66 -0.50 -8.64
C ALA A 5 -14.69 0.55 -9.20
N ASN A 6 -14.68 1.74 -8.59
CA ASN A 6 -13.75 2.81 -8.97
C ASN A 6 -12.41 2.68 -8.23
N VAL A 7 -12.43 2.13 -7.01
CA VAL A 7 -11.24 1.95 -6.16
C VAL A 7 -11.19 0.51 -5.67
N ILE A 8 -10.04 -0.13 -5.83
CA ILE A 8 -9.72 -1.43 -5.24
C ILE A 8 -8.58 -1.21 -4.26
N SER A 9 -8.86 -1.39 -2.97
CA SER A 9 -7.84 -1.42 -1.92
C SER A 9 -7.51 -2.87 -1.59
N MET A 10 -6.24 -3.23 -1.63
CA MET A 10 -5.77 -4.57 -1.35
C MET A 10 -4.57 -4.56 -0.41
N SER A 11 -4.54 -5.51 0.51
CA SER A 11 -3.41 -5.73 1.39
C SER A 11 -2.88 -7.14 1.16
N ILE A 12 -2.46 -7.39 -0.08
CA ILE A 12 -1.81 -8.63 -0.46
C ILE A 12 -0.34 -8.30 -0.66
N GLY A 13 0.46 -8.67 0.33
CA GLY A 13 1.91 -8.77 0.23
C GLY A 13 2.28 -10.21 0.59
N PHE A 14 3.26 -10.79 -0.10
CA PHE A 14 3.78 -12.10 0.27
C PHE A 14 5.03 -11.90 1.13
N ASP A 15 4.92 -12.18 2.42
CA ASP A 15 6.05 -12.21 3.36
C ASP A 15 6.91 -13.45 3.08
N PHE A 16 7.68 -13.38 1.99
CA PHE A 16 8.57 -14.46 1.59
C PHE A 16 9.53 -14.86 2.70
N PRO A 17 10.27 -13.92 3.34
CA PRO A 17 11.19 -14.29 4.42
C PRO A 17 10.48 -14.92 5.61
N GLY A 18 9.33 -14.40 6.03
CA GLY A 18 8.56 -14.95 7.14
C GLY A 18 7.99 -16.34 6.85
N GLU A 19 7.53 -16.60 5.63
CA GLU A 19 7.05 -17.93 5.23
C GLU A 19 8.20 -18.96 5.21
N VAL A 20 9.39 -18.56 4.76
CA VAL A 20 10.59 -19.42 4.84
C VAL A 20 10.92 -19.72 6.30
N GLN A 21 11.01 -18.68 7.15
CA GLN A 21 11.35 -18.84 8.57
C GLN A 21 10.34 -19.75 9.27
N LYS A 22 9.04 -19.52 9.06
CA LYS A 22 7.97 -20.34 9.64
C LYS A 22 8.08 -21.81 9.24
N LYS A 23 8.44 -22.12 7.99
CA LYS A 23 8.64 -23.51 7.56
C LYS A 23 9.87 -24.14 8.22
N VAL A 24 10.98 -23.40 8.29
CA VAL A 24 12.20 -23.83 8.98
C VAL A 24 11.93 -24.10 10.45
N ASP A 25 11.19 -23.22 11.13
CA ASP A 25 10.79 -23.39 12.54
C ASP A 25 9.90 -24.63 12.74
N ASN A 26 9.17 -25.04 11.70
CA ASN A 26 8.38 -26.29 11.66
C ASN A 26 9.20 -27.51 11.23
N GLY A 27 10.53 -27.42 11.20
CA GLY A 27 11.45 -28.52 10.94
C GLY A 27 11.72 -28.81 9.46
N TRP A 28 11.32 -27.92 8.55
CA TRP A 28 11.62 -28.09 7.13
C TRP A 28 13.11 -27.78 6.87
N PRO A 29 13.78 -28.53 5.99
CA PRO A 29 15.07 -28.12 5.43
C PRO A 29 14.98 -26.73 4.81
N ALA A 30 15.98 -25.88 5.03
CA ALA A 30 15.95 -24.48 4.62
C ALA A 30 15.81 -24.29 3.10
N ASP A 31 16.45 -25.16 2.32
CA ASP A 31 16.34 -25.22 0.86
C ASP A 31 14.93 -25.59 0.40
N LEU A 32 14.30 -26.60 1.02
CA LEU A 32 12.93 -26.99 0.73
C LEU A 32 11.92 -25.90 1.13
N ALA A 33 12.10 -25.30 2.31
CA ALA A 33 11.29 -24.17 2.79
C ALA A 33 11.34 -22.99 1.80
N THR A 34 12.55 -22.66 1.34
CA THR A 34 12.79 -21.60 0.34
C THR A 34 12.13 -21.94 -0.99
N SER A 35 12.32 -23.16 -1.49
CA SER A 35 11.73 -23.60 -2.76
C SER A 35 10.20 -23.54 -2.74
N GLN A 36 9.58 -24.01 -1.67
CA GLN A 36 8.12 -23.98 -1.55
C GLN A 36 7.57 -22.55 -1.41
N ALA A 37 8.25 -21.69 -0.64
CA ALA A 37 7.88 -20.28 -0.53
C ALA A 37 8.01 -19.56 -1.88
N LEU A 38 9.02 -19.91 -2.69
CA LEU A 38 9.22 -19.35 -4.03
C LEU A 38 8.08 -19.76 -4.97
N GLU A 39 7.63 -21.01 -4.93
CA GLU A 39 6.50 -21.46 -5.77
C GLU A 39 5.20 -20.72 -5.42
N THR A 40 4.88 -20.57 -4.14
CA THR A 40 3.72 -19.78 -3.70
C THR A 40 3.85 -18.32 -4.14
N TYR A 41 5.04 -17.73 -3.98
CA TYR A 41 5.32 -16.36 -4.41
C TYR A 41 5.10 -16.18 -5.93
N ARG A 42 5.60 -17.11 -6.75
CA ARG A 42 5.42 -17.10 -8.21
C ARG A 42 3.96 -17.26 -8.61
N GLY A 43 3.20 -18.10 -7.90
CA GLY A 43 1.76 -18.22 -8.10
C GLY A 43 1.03 -16.90 -7.88
N ASN A 44 1.36 -16.19 -6.80
CA ASN A 44 0.81 -14.86 -6.52
C ASN A 44 1.16 -13.84 -7.61
N ILE A 45 2.43 -13.80 -8.06
CA ILE A 45 2.84 -12.89 -9.14
C ILE A 45 2.03 -13.14 -10.41
N ARG A 46 1.85 -14.40 -10.82
CA ARG A 46 1.08 -14.72 -12.04
C ARG A 46 -0.37 -14.29 -11.97
N LEU A 47 -1.00 -14.46 -10.81
CA LEU A 47 -2.36 -13.96 -10.58
C LEU A 47 -2.41 -12.43 -10.73
N PHE A 48 -1.43 -11.72 -10.16
CA PHE A 48 -1.37 -10.27 -10.26
C PHE A 48 -1.08 -9.77 -11.66
N ASP A 49 -0.16 -10.39 -12.38
CA ASP A 49 0.11 -10.03 -13.78
C ASP A 49 -1.14 -10.20 -14.65
N ALA A 50 -1.91 -11.28 -14.44
CA ALA A 50 -3.18 -11.49 -15.13
C ALA A 50 -4.22 -10.42 -14.76
N LEU A 51 -4.35 -10.08 -13.47
CA LEU A 51 -5.28 -9.06 -12.99
C LEU A 51 -4.92 -7.66 -13.52
N MET A 52 -3.65 -7.28 -13.45
CA MET A 52 -3.17 -6.00 -13.95
C MET A 52 -3.25 -5.92 -15.47
N GLY A 53 -2.99 -7.03 -16.17
CA GLY A 53 -3.24 -7.16 -17.61
C GLY A 53 -4.72 -6.91 -17.97
N PHE A 54 -5.64 -7.47 -17.18
CA PHE A 54 -7.07 -7.22 -17.34
C PHE A 54 -7.46 -5.75 -17.10
N PHE A 55 -6.95 -5.13 -16.03
CA PHE A 55 -7.20 -3.70 -15.77
C PHE A 55 -6.60 -2.79 -16.84
N LYS A 56 -5.41 -3.12 -17.36
CA LYS A 56 -4.80 -2.40 -18.48
C LYS A 56 -5.62 -2.52 -19.76
N ALA A 57 -6.25 -3.68 -20.01
CA ALA A 57 -7.18 -3.81 -21.13
C ALA A 57 -8.46 -2.97 -20.92
N GLN A 58 -8.96 -2.86 -19.68
CA GLN A 58 -10.12 -2.03 -19.34
C GLN A 58 -9.83 -0.52 -19.38
N SER A 59 -8.59 -0.09 -19.14
CA SER A 59 -8.24 1.34 -19.12
C SER A 59 -8.44 1.99 -20.49
N ALA A 60 -8.29 1.23 -21.59
CA ALA A 60 -8.62 1.67 -22.94
C ALA A 60 -10.10 2.06 -23.13
N PHE A 61 -10.97 1.62 -22.23
CA PHE A 61 -12.41 1.90 -22.21
C PHE A 61 -12.82 2.76 -21.01
N ASP A 62 -11.86 3.41 -20.35
CA ASP A 62 -12.09 4.27 -19.17
C ASP A 62 -12.77 3.56 -17.99
N ALA A 63 -12.62 2.23 -17.92
CA ALA A 63 -13.28 1.38 -16.92
C ALA A 63 -12.32 0.76 -15.89
N ALA A 64 -11.04 1.11 -15.93
CA ALA A 64 -10.06 0.57 -15.00
C ALA A 64 -10.20 1.18 -13.59
N PRO A 65 -10.23 0.36 -12.53
CA PRO A 65 -10.21 0.85 -11.16
C PRO A 65 -8.82 1.41 -10.81
N LEU A 66 -8.79 2.31 -9.83
CA LEU A 66 -7.56 2.65 -9.13
C LEU A 66 -7.20 1.53 -8.16
N VAL A 67 -6.00 0.95 -8.31
CA VAL A 67 -5.51 -0.10 -7.44
C VAL A 67 -4.58 0.49 -6.39
N ILE A 68 -4.88 0.25 -5.11
CA ILE A 68 -4.11 0.72 -3.96
C ILE A 68 -3.63 -0.49 -3.17
N ALA A 69 -2.33 -0.57 -2.88
CA ALA A 69 -1.74 -1.72 -2.23
C ALA A 69 -0.83 -1.37 -1.04
N ALA A 70 -0.79 -2.25 -0.04
CA ALA A 70 0.06 -2.11 1.12
C ALA A 70 1.52 -2.37 0.74
N ALA A 71 2.46 -1.51 1.14
CA ALA A 71 3.87 -1.67 0.79
C ALA A 71 4.54 -2.91 1.43
N GLY A 72 3.99 -3.43 2.53
CA GLY A 72 4.54 -4.54 3.31
C GLY A 72 5.14 -4.09 4.65
N ASN A 73 5.41 -5.05 5.54
CA ASN A 73 5.73 -4.80 6.95
C ASN A 73 7.06 -5.49 7.39
N GLU A 74 7.97 -5.73 6.46
CA GLU A 74 9.17 -6.55 6.67
C GLU A 74 10.40 -5.73 7.06
N SER A 75 10.33 -4.39 6.98
CA SER A 75 11.41 -3.53 7.47
C SER A 75 11.59 -3.64 8.99
N ARG A 76 12.78 -3.31 9.49
CA ARG A 76 13.12 -3.42 10.92
C ARG A 76 13.98 -2.23 11.36
N ARG A 77 13.48 -1.01 11.12
CA ARG A 77 14.22 0.25 11.43
C ARG A 77 14.54 0.44 12.91
N SER A 78 13.78 -0.21 13.80
CA SER A 78 14.04 -0.24 15.25
C SER A 78 15.29 -1.04 15.61
N VAL A 79 15.66 -2.05 14.81
CA VAL A 79 16.89 -2.85 14.99
C VAL A 79 18.08 -2.13 14.35
N ASN A 80 17.92 -1.69 13.10
CA ASN A 80 18.89 -0.89 12.38
C ASN A 80 18.14 0.02 11.41
N ARG A 81 18.39 1.34 11.45
CA ARG A 81 17.70 2.31 10.56
C ARG A 81 17.88 2.01 9.07
N GLN A 82 18.96 1.33 8.68
CA GLN A 82 19.21 0.90 7.29
C GLN A 82 18.52 -0.42 6.92
N TYR A 83 17.91 -1.12 7.87
CA TYR A 83 17.12 -2.32 7.60
C TYR A 83 15.78 -1.92 6.99
N LYS A 84 15.83 -1.60 5.70
CA LYS A 84 14.71 -1.21 4.86
C LYS A 84 14.49 -2.29 3.80
N ILE A 85 13.28 -2.83 3.77
CA ILE A 85 12.82 -3.74 2.72
C ILE A 85 12.03 -2.90 1.70
N ALA A 86 12.31 -3.09 0.42
CA ALA A 86 11.55 -2.44 -0.64
C ALA A 86 10.18 -3.10 -0.80
N ALA A 87 9.17 -2.31 -1.15
CA ALA A 87 7.87 -2.84 -1.55
C ALA A 87 8.05 -3.89 -2.66
N SER A 88 7.31 -4.99 -2.57
CA SER A 88 7.32 -6.08 -3.53
C SER A 88 6.03 -6.11 -4.35
N ILE A 89 5.99 -6.93 -5.40
CA ILE A 89 4.76 -7.16 -6.18
C ILE A 89 3.69 -7.75 -5.23
N PRO A 90 2.44 -7.26 -5.27
CA PRO A 90 1.85 -6.33 -6.25
C PRO A 90 2.05 -4.84 -5.98
N ALA A 91 2.47 -4.44 -4.78
CA ALA A 91 2.58 -3.02 -4.43
C ALA A 91 3.60 -2.26 -5.30
N ALA A 92 4.64 -2.95 -5.76
CA ALA A 92 5.64 -2.38 -6.66
C ALA A 92 5.28 -2.49 -8.16
N ALA A 93 4.10 -3.02 -8.52
CA ALA A 93 3.71 -3.18 -9.91
C ALA A 93 3.27 -1.84 -10.55
N ASP A 94 3.52 -1.71 -11.84
CA ASP A 94 3.08 -0.53 -12.61
C ASP A 94 1.55 -0.38 -12.55
N GLY A 95 1.09 0.84 -12.26
CA GLY A 95 -0.34 1.15 -12.14
C GLY A 95 -0.95 0.84 -10.77
N VAL A 96 -0.14 0.42 -9.79
CA VAL A 96 -0.55 0.25 -8.39
C VAL A 96 -0.04 1.41 -7.54
N LEU A 97 -0.91 2.03 -6.76
CA LEU A 97 -0.53 3.01 -5.74
C LEU A 97 -0.14 2.28 -4.45
N SER A 98 1.16 2.10 -4.22
CA SER A 98 1.68 1.56 -2.97
C SER A 98 1.63 2.55 -1.83
N VAL A 99 1.34 2.05 -0.62
CA VAL A 99 1.13 2.86 0.58
C VAL A 99 2.06 2.41 1.72
N ALA A 100 2.89 3.33 2.18
CA ALA A 100 3.67 3.20 3.41
C ALA A 100 2.85 3.60 4.65
N ALA A 101 3.20 2.98 5.78
CA ALA A 101 2.59 3.26 7.08
C ALA A 101 3.39 4.31 7.83
N VAL A 102 2.68 5.31 8.34
CA VAL A 102 3.26 6.38 9.15
C VAL A 102 2.53 6.49 10.49
N GLN A 103 3.18 7.13 11.45
CA GLN A 103 2.60 7.48 12.73
C GLN A 103 2.74 8.97 12.99
N PRO A 104 1.74 9.62 13.60
CA PRO A 104 1.88 10.98 14.07
C PRO A 104 2.91 11.02 15.21
N LEU A 105 3.77 12.05 15.21
CA LEU A 105 4.66 12.38 16.30
C LEU A 105 4.70 13.90 16.48
N GLY A 106 3.96 14.40 17.47
CA GLY A 106 3.77 15.84 17.66
C GLY A 106 3.02 16.45 16.46
N ASN A 107 3.64 17.43 15.81
CA ASN A 107 3.11 18.10 14.61
C ASN A 107 3.68 17.52 13.29
N GLN A 108 4.45 16.44 13.36
CA GLN A 108 5.08 15.78 12.21
C GLN A 108 4.66 14.30 12.13
N TYR A 109 5.09 13.65 11.05
CA TYR A 109 4.94 12.22 10.84
C TYR A 109 6.30 11.51 10.84
N ARG A 110 6.30 10.30 11.38
CA ARG A 110 7.41 9.36 11.34
C ARG A 110 7.00 8.12 10.55
N ILE A 111 7.88 7.59 9.73
CA ILE A 111 7.66 6.30 9.06
C ILE A 111 7.67 5.19 10.11
N ALA A 112 6.67 4.31 10.05
CA ALA A 112 6.59 3.19 10.97
C ALA A 112 7.81 2.26 10.79
N ASP A 113 8.35 1.74 11.89
CA ASP A 113 9.61 0.99 11.84
C ASP A 113 9.53 -0.27 10.95
N PHE A 114 8.33 -0.84 10.84
CA PHE A 114 8.04 -1.99 9.99
C PHE A 114 7.76 -1.66 8.52
N SER A 115 7.40 -0.41 8.19
CA SER A 115 6.87 -0.08 6.85
C SER A 115 7.91 -0.27 5.77
N ASN A 116 7.61 -1.01 4.71
CA ASN A 116 8.53 -1.08 3.58
C ASN A 116 8.71 0.27 2.87
N SER A 117 9.88 0.42 2.27
CA SER A 117 10.31 1.57 1.47
C SER A 117 9.85 1.46 0.03
N PHE A 118 10.06 2.55 -0.73
CA PHE A 118 9.69 2.70 -2.14
C PHE A 118 8.19 2.58 -2.41
N ALA A 119 7.37 2.94 -1.40
CA ALA A 119 5.96 3.20 -1.61
C ALA A 119 5.75 4.54 -2.35
N LEU A 120 4.67 4.67 -3.10
CA LEU A 120 4.34 5.91 -3.80
C LEU A 120 3.72 6.96 -2.89
N LEU A 121 2.95 6.53 -1.89
CA LEU A 121 2.25 7.41 -0.95
C LEU A 121 2.42 6.92 0.48
N SER A 122 2.12 7.79 1.43
CA SER A 122 2.12 7.49 2.85
C SER A 122 0.78 7.82 3.49
N ALA A 123 0.35 7.01 4.46
CA ALA A 123 -0.85 7.24 5.24
C ALA A 123 -0.71 6.70 6.68
N PRO A 124 -1.54 7.18 7.63
CA PRO A 124 -1.54 6.68 9.00
C PRO A 124 -1.75 5.16 9.04
N GLY A 125 -0.82 4.44 9.68
CA GLY A 125 -0.82 2.98 9.74
C GLY A 125 -0.37 2.41 11.08
N VAL A 126 -0.28 3.23 12.13
CA VAL A 126 0.10 2.82 13.49
C VAL A 126 -0.97 3.29 14.46
N ASN A 127 -1.36 2.42 15.40
CA ASN A 127 -2.44 2.61 16.36
C ASN A 127 -3.76 3.00 15.70
N ILE A 128 -4.08 2.39 14.56
CA ILE A 128 -5.31 2.68 13.82
C ILE A 128 -6.45 1.88 14.43
N LEU A 129 -7.39 2.58 15.07
CA LEU A 129 -8.59 2.00 15.65
C LEU A 129 -9.59 1.64 14.54
N SER A 130 -10.00 0.38 14.47
CA SER A 130 -11.00 -0.08 13.50
C SER A 130 -11.94 -1.13 14.10
N ALA A 131 -13.01 -1.43 13.36
CA ALA A 131 -13.95 -2.49 13.70
C ALA A 131 -13.26 -3.85 13.71
N TRP A 132 -13.66 -4.70 14.65
CA TRP A 132 -13.09 -6.02 14.86
C TRP A 132 -14.18 -7.06 15.08
N LEU A 133 -13.79 -8.33 15.00
CA LEU A 133 -14.71 -9.46 15.16
C LEU A 133 -15.48 -9.36 16.48
N GLY A 134 -16.75 -9.73 16.44
CA GLY A 134 -17.65 -9.67 17.59
C GLY A 134 -18.16 -8.27 17.94
N GLY A 135 -18.10 -7.31 17.01
CA GLY A 135 -18.60 -5.94 17.22
C GLY A 135 -17.70 -5.08 18.11
N SER A 136 -16.44 -5.48 18.29
CA SER A 136 -15.46 -4.76 19.10
C SER A 136 -14.66 -3.76 18.26
N LEU A 137 -13.87 -2.92 18.93
CA LEU A 137 -12.86 -2.08 18.29
C LEU A 137 -11.47 -2.56 18.68
N LYS A 138 -10.54 -2.52 17.73
CA LYS A 138 -9.14 -2.88 17.99
C LYS A 138 -8.22 -1.91 17.27
N ALA A 139 -7.20 -1.44 17.99
CA ALA A 139 -6.09 -0.72 17.41
C ALA A 139 -5.06 -1.72 16.88
N ILE A 140 -4.68 -1.56 15.61
CA ILE A 140 -3.68 -2.41 14.95
C ILE A 140 -2.75 -1.57 14.08
N ASP A 141 -1.60 -2.15 13.80
CA ASP A 141 -0.52 -1.55 13.04
C ASP A 141 -0.34 -2.30 11.72
N GLY A 142 -0.05 -1.56 10.64
CA GLY A 142 0.31 -2.14 9.36
C GLY A 142 0.15 -1.16 8.21
N THR A 143 0.89 -1.41 7.13
CA THR A 143 0.62 -0.79 5.82
C THR A 143 -0.78 -1.13 5.32
N SER A 144 -1.33 -2.28 5.71
CA SER A 144 -2.73 -2.65 5.49
C SER A 144 -3.73 -1.67 6.11
N MET A 145 -3.39 -1.01 7.22
CA MET A 145 -4.21 0.02 7.86
C MET A 145 -4.02 1.39 7.21
N ALA A 146 -2.89 1.63 6.55
CA ALA A 146 -2.65 2.84 5.78
C ALA A 146 -3.43 2.85 4.45
N CYS A 147 -3.55 1.71 3.77
CA CYS A 147 -4.31 1.58 2.51
C CYS A 147 -5.74 2.14 2.54
N PRO A 148 -6.61 1.82 3.52
CA PRO A 148 -7.96 2.35 3.54
C PRO A 148 -8.02 3.88 3.70
N HIS A 149 -7.01 4.51 4.32
CA HIS A 149 -6.93 5.97 4.34
C HIS A 149 -6.71 6.54 2.93
N VAL A 150 -5.76 5.99 2.16
CA VAL A 150 -5.53 6.42 0.77
C VAL A 150 -6.75 6.12 -0.10
N ALA A 151 -7.41 4.98 0.09
CA ALA A 151 -8.64 4.64 -0.64
C ALA A 151 -9.78 5.61 -0.35
N GLY A 152 -9.97 6.00 0.92
CA GLY A 152 -10.95 7.02 1.30
C GLY A 152 -10.64 8.38 0.67
N VAL A 153 -9.38 8.81 0.71
CA VAL A 153 -8.97 10.08 0.09
C VAL A 153 -9.09 10.04 -1.43
N ALA A 154 -8.79 8.89 -2.06
CA ALA A 154 -9.01 8.68 -3.49
C ALA A 154 -10.49 8.85 -3.87
N ALA A 155 -11.41 8.33 -3.05
CA ALA A 155 -12.85 8.51 -3.26
C ALA A 155 -13.27 9.99 -3.17
N LEU A 156 -12.70 10.75 -2.22
CA LEU A 156 -12.95 12.19 -2.10
C LEU A 156 -12.44 12.96 -3.34
N TRP A 157 -11.25 12.64 -3.84
CA TRP A 157 -10.74 13.19 -5.10
C TRP A 157 -11.64 12.84 -6.28
N TRP A 158 -12.11 11.60 -6.35
CA TRP A 158 -13.03 11.16 -7.39
C TRP A 158 -14.31 12.01 -7.42
N GLN A 159 -14.89 12.23 -6.25
CA GLN A 159 -16.08 13.07 -6.06
C GLN A 159 -15.80 14.53 -6.44
N PHE A 160 -14.67 15.08 -5.99
CA PHE A 160 -14.29 16.47 -6.30
C PHE A 160 -14.14 16.70 -7.80
N LEU A 161 -13.43 15.81 -8.50
CA LEU A 161 -13.23 15.91 -9.95
C LEU A 161 -14.56 15.83 -10.70
N GLN A 162 -15.44 14.92 -10.27
CA GLN A 162 -16.79 14.81 -10.82
C GLN A 162 -17.57 16.12 -10.67
N GLN A 163 -17.56 16.73 -9.48
CA GLN A 163 -18.27 17.98 -9.21
C GLN A 163 -17.72 19.16 -10.03
N LYS A 164 -16.43 19.13 -10.37
CA LYS A 164 -15.77 20.15 -11.19
C LYS A 164 -15.88 19.89 -12.70
N ASN A 165 -16.58 18.83 -13.12
CA ASN A 165 -16.61 18.35 -14.51
C ASN A 165 -15.21 18.12 -15.10
N ILE A 166 -14.25 17.73 -14.25
CA ILE A 166 -12.90 17.33 -14.66
C ILE A 166 -12.92 15.81 -14.89
N PRO A 167 -12.20 15.27 -15.91
CA PRO A 167 -12.10 13.83 -16.11
C PRO A 167 -11.66 13.09 -14.83
N ASN A 168 -12.55 12.28 -14.27
CA ASN A 168 -12.40 11.61 -12.98
C ASN A 168 -12.01 10.13 -13.16
N ARG A 169 -11.00 9.86 -13.98
CA ARG A 169 -10.49 8.50 -14.20
C ARG A 169 -9.45 8.13 -13.14
N ALA A 170 -9.15 6.85 -13.00
CA ALA A 170 -8.16 6.35 -12.05
C ALA A 170 -6.80 7.08 -12.17
N SER A 171 -6.33 7.33 -13.40
CA SER A 171 -5.08 8.08 -13.65
C SER A 171 -5.14 9.53 -13.17
N SER A 172 -6.27 10.22 -13.40
CA SER A 172 -6.48 11.58 -12.90
C SER A 172 -6.47 11.61 -11.37
N VAL A 173 -7.19 10.69 -10.74
CA VAL A 173 -7.23 10.60 -9.27
C VAL A 173 -5.85 10.28 -8.71
N ALA A 174 -5.11 9.34 -9.32
CA ALA A 174 -3.74 9.02 -8.93
C ALA A 174 -2.82 10.24 -9.05
N ALA A 175 -2.91 11.00 -10.14
CA ALA A 175 -2.13 12.23 -10.33
C ALA A 175 -2.47 13.30 -9.29
N HIS A 176 -3.75 13.45 -8.93
CA HIS A 176 -4.15 14.38 -7.87
C HIS A 176 -3.64 13.94 -6.50
N LEU A 177 -3.70 12.64 -6.17
CA LEU A 177 -3.18 12.09 -4.93
C LEU A 177 -1.66 12.34 -4.79
N THR A 178 -0.89 12.09 -5.84
CA THR A 178 0.57 12.29 -5.80
C THR A 178 0.97 13.76 -5.82
N ALA A 179 0.28 14.61 -6.60
CA ALA A 179 0.60 16.04 -6.70
C ALA A 179 0.29 16.82 -5.41
N HIS A 180 -0.69 16.39 -4.63
CA HIS A 180 -1.10 17.07 -3.39
C HIS A 180 -0.57 16.38 -2.12
N ALA A 181 0.17 15.28 -2.26
CA ALA A 181 0.82 14.64 -1.15
C ALA A 181 1.84 15.59 -0.50
N ARG A 182 1.93 15.55 0.83
CA ARG A 182 2.78 16.44 1.62
C ARG A 182 4.03 15.73 2.11
N SER A 183 5.19 16.14 1.61
CA SER A 183 6.51 15.70 2.09
C SER A 183 7.10 16.60 3.17
N ASP A 184 6.58 17.81 3.34
CA ASP A 184 7.02 18.82 4.32
C ASP A 184 6.59 18.53 5.76
N CYS A 185 5.79 17.47 5.98
CA CYS A 185 5.26 17.09 7.28
C CYS A 185 6.02 15.95 7.96
N PHE A 186 7.12 15.48 7.39
CA PHE A 186 7.91 14.38 7.94
C PHE A 186 9.03 14.85 8.87
N MET A 187 9.37 14.01 9.85
CA MET A 187 10.55 14.22 10.68
C MET A 187 11.84 14.23 9.84
N PRO A 188 12.87 14.97 10.27
CA PRO A 188 14.20 14.86 9.69
C PRO A 188 14.74 13.42 9.72
N GLY A 189 15.47 13.04 8.69
CA GLY A 189 16.11 11.71 8.58
C GLY A 189 15.29 10.66 7.81
N PHE A 190 14.13 11.02 7.28
CA PHE A 190 13.42 10.26 6.25
C PHE A 190 13.56 10.96 4.89
N ASP A 191 13.55 10.17 3.82
CA ASP A 191 13.65 10.67 2.45
C ASP A 191 12.51 10.11 1.57
N ALA A 192 12.52 10.47 0.28
CA ALA A 192 11.51 10.04 -0.67
C ALA A 192 11.44 8.50 -0.84
N SER A 193 12.52 7.76 -0.55
CA SER A 193 12.46 6.29 -0.52
C SER A 193 11.64 5.77 0.67
N ASP A 194 11.40 6.58 1.70
CA ASP A 194 10.62 6.18 2.85
C ASP A 194 9.16 6.65 2.80
N PHE A 195 8.90 7.88 2.34
CA PHE A 195 7.53 8.43 2.29
C PHE A 195 6.90 8.52 0.89
N GLY A 196 7.66 8.24 -0.18
CA GLY A 196 7.19 8.41 -1.56
C GLY A 196 6.97 9.88 -1.92
N HIS A 197 5.80 10.20 -2.49
CA HIS A 197 5.37 11.57 -2.71
C HIS A 197 4.96 12.28 -1.40
N GLY A 198 4.74 11.53 -0.32
CA GLY A 198 4.44 12.07 1.01
C GLY A 198 3.08 11.61 1.55
N LEU A 199 2.61 12.31 2.58
CA LEU A 199 1.35 12.02 3.25
C LEU A 199 0.18 12.40 2.34
N VAL A 200 -0.76 11.48 2.13
CA VAL A 200 -1.96 11.71 1.32
C VAL A 200 -2.83 12.83 1.91
N THR A 201 -3.41 13.67 1.06
CA THR A 201 -4.28 14.79 1.46
C THR A 201 -5.59 14.83 0.68
N CYS A 202 -6.66 15.25 1.36
CA CYS A 202 -7.98 15.45 0.76
C CYS A 202 -7.99 16.66 -0.20
N PRO A 203 -8.94 16.71 -1.15
CA PRO A 203 -9.22 17.94 -1.89
C PRO A 203 -9.55 19.10 -0.94
N HIS A 204 -9.22 20.33 -1.35
CA HIS A 204 -9.50 21.57 -0.64
C HIS A 204 -10.20 22.60 -1.54
#